data_AF-A0A7C4URI0-F1
#
_entry.id   AF-A0A7C4URI0-F1
#
_cell.length_a   1.000
_cell.length_b   1.000
_cell.length_c   1.000
_cell.angle_alpha   90.00
_cell.angle_beta   90.00
_cell.angle_gamma   90.00
#
_symmetry.space_group_name_H-M   'P 1'
#
loop_
_entity.id
_entity.type
_entity.pdbx_description
1 polymer ?
#
loop_
_entity_poly.entity_id
_entity_poly.type
_entity_poly.pdbx_seq_one_letter_code
_entity_poly.pdbx_strand_id
1 'polypeptide(L)'
;MKPKQIFKILALSAFVAALTALTYYAFEHILKVAIEVFWYQGLKIEEHFWLVVPVTIILSLIFFFARHKLDKTSENSESHGFGDDEVDISFSNYLGILVIGFFSLFAGASLGPEAVLVPACLLIGVAVANKVLPESKDLSGILRGAAIIALFAAFFHSFI
;
A
#
# COMPACT_ATOMS: atom_id res chain seq x y z
N MET A 1 22.75 21.56 8.28
CA MET A 1 23.05 20.59 7.19
C MET A 1 24.01 21.22 6.18
N LYS A 2 24.96 20.46 5.63
CA LYS A 2 25.81 20.94 4.53
C LYS A 2 24.96 21.06 3.24
N PRO A 3 25.20 22.03 2.34
CA PRO A 3 24.37 22.24 1.13
C PRO A 3 24.28 20.99 0.24
N LYS A 4 25.34 20.19 0.16
CA LYS A 4 25.34 18.89 -0.56
C LYS A 4 24.37 17.86 0.03
N GLN A 5 24.13 17.88 1.35
CA GLN A 5 23.17 16.98 1.99
C GLN A 5 21.74 17.40 1.69
N ILE A 6 21.45 18.71 1.65
CA ILE A 6 20.11 19.22 1.32
C ILE A 6 19.71 18.77 -0.08
N PHE A 7 20.60 18.94 -1.06
CA PHE A 7 20.34 18.52 -2.43
C PHE A 7 20.10 17.00 -2.55
N LYS A 8 20.90 16.19 -1.82
CA LYS A 8 20.72 14.73 -1.78
C LYS A 8 19.36 14.34 -1.21
N ILE A 9 18.91 14.97 -0.13
CA ILE A 9 17.59 14.70 0.45
C ILE A 9 16.49 15.10 -0.51
N LEU A 10 16.59 16.28 -1.13
CA LEU A 10 15.57 16.78 -2.04
C LEU A 10 15.40 15.85 -3.25
N ALA A 11 16.51 15.37 -3.82
CA ALA A 11 16.51 14.37 -4.87
C ALA A 11 15.90 13.03 -4.41
N LEU A 12 16.22 12.58 -3.20
CA LEU A 12 15.64 11.35 -2.64
C LEU A 12 14.15 11.47 -2.35
N SER A 13 13.70 12.62 -1.84
CA SER A 13 12.28 12.88 -1.61
C SER A 13 11.50 12.89 -2.92
N ALA A 14 12.04 13.51 -3.99
CA ALA A 14 11.45 13.47 -5.32
C ALA A 14 11.37 12.04 -5.87
N PHE A 15 12.43 11.24 -5.65
CA PHE A 15 12.45 9.84 -6.06
C PHE A 15 11.42 8.99 -5.31
N VAL A 16 11.33 9.14 -3.98
CA VAL A 16 10.32 8.46 -3.15
C VAL A 16 8.92 8.88 -3.58
N ALA A 17 8.68 10.17 -3.83
CA ALA A 17 7.39 10.66 -4.30
C ALA A 17 6.98 10.03 -5.65
N ALA A 18 7.92 9.93 -6.60
CA ALA A 18 7.69 9.28 -7.88
C ALA A 18 7.35 7.78 -7.72
N LEU A 19 8.07 7.07 -6.85
CA LEU A 19 7.78 5.65 -6.57
C LEU A 19 6.42 5.46 -5.89
N THR A 20 6.08 6.32 -4.94
CA THR A 20 4.78 6.31 -4.26
C THR A 20 3.65 6.54 -5.26
N ALA A 21 3.77 7.58 -6.10
CA ALA A 21 2.76 7.88 -7.11
C ALA A 21 2.60 6.71 -8.11
N LEU A 22 3.72 6.15 -8.59
CA LEU A 22 3.70 4.99 -9.47
C LEU A 22 3.01 3.79 -8.82
N THR A 23 3.31 3.53 -7.54
CA THR A 23 2.66 2.45 -6.78
C THR A 23 1.16 2.66 -6.70
N TYR A 24 0.71 3.87 -6.38
CA TYR A 24 -0.71 4.22 -6.32
C TYR A 24 -1.40 3.97 -7.67
N TYR A 25 -0.90 4.58 -8.76
CA TYR A 25 -1.53 4.45 -10.07
C TYR A 25 -1.54 3.00 -10.57
N ALA A 26 -0.45 2.26 -10.39
CA ALA A 26 -0.39 0.86 -10.79
C ALA A 26 -1.41 0.02 -9.99
N PHE A 27 -1.44 0.18 -8.66
CA PHE A 27 -2.34 -0.56 -7.79
C PHE A 27 -3.81 -0.26 -8.11
N GLU A 28 -4.15 1.02 -8.22
CA GLU A 28 -5.51 1.46 -8.52
C GLU A 28 -5.97 0.98 -9.90
N HIS A 29 -5.11 1.08 -10.92
CA HIS A 29 -5.44 0.61 -12.26
C HIS A 29 -5.67 -0.91 -12.31
N ILE A 30 -4.79 -1.69 -11.69
CA ILE A 30 -4.92 -3.15 -11.63
C ILE A 30 -6.21 -3.53 -10.88
N LEU A 31 -6.51 -2.86 -9.76
CA LEU A 31 -7.73 -3.10 -8.99
C LEU A 31 -9.00 -2.79 -9.78
N LYS A 32 -9.04 -1.64 -10.47
CA LYS A 32 -10.18 -1.25 -11.33
C LYS A 32 -10.40 -2.26 -12.44
N VAL A 33 -9.35 -2.63 -13.17
CA VAL A 33 -9.43 -3.62 -14.27
C VAL A 33 -9.86 -4.99 -13.74
N ALA A 34 -9.30 -5.44 -12.61
CA ALA A 34 -9.69 -6.72 -12.02
C ALA A 34 -11.18 -6.72 -11.62
N ILE A 35 -11.66 -5.63 -11.02
CA ILE A 35 -13.06 -5.52 -10.65
C ILE A 35 -13.97 -5.51 -11.88
N GLU A 36 -13.62 -4.72 -12.90
CA GLU A 36 -14.39 -4.64 -14.14
C GLU A 36 -14.49 -5.99 -14.84
N VAL A 37 -13.37 -6.69 -15.02
CA VAL A 37 -13.33 -7.98 -15.70
C VAL A 37 -14.05 -9.06 -14.91
N PHE A 38 -13.79 -9.18 -13.60
CA PHE A 38 -14.35 -10.28 -12.82
C PHE A 38 -15.83 -10.05 -12.48
N TRP A 39 -16.13 -8.88 -11.93
CA TRP A 39 -17.48 -8.60 -11.44
C TRP A 39 -18.40 -8.21 -12.60
N TYR A 40 -18.05 -7.20 -13.39
CA TYR A 40 -18.96 -6.67 -14.42
C TYR A 40 -19.02 -7.56 -15.67
N GLN A 41 -17.89 -8.02 -16.20
CA GLN A 41 -17.88 -8.86 -17.40
C GLN A 41 -18.11 -10.35 -17.08
N GLY A 42 -17.49 -10.86 -16.01
CA GLY A 42 -17.58 -12.27 -15.62
C GLY A 42 -18.90 -12.63 -14.95
N LEU A 43 -19.21 -11.96 -13.84
CA LEU A 43 -20.40 -12.25 -13.04
C LEU A 43 -21.66 -11.50 -13.48
N LYS A 44 -21.53 -10.52 -14.39
CA LYS A 44 -22.63 -9.69 -14.90
C LYS A 44 -23.51 -9.16 -13.78
N ILE A 45 -22.89 -8.52 -12.81
CA ILE A 45 -23.55 -8.05 -11.59
C ILE A 45 -24.79 -7.17 -11.86
N GLU A 46 -24.81 -6.47 -13.00
CA GLU A 46 -25.95 -5.65 -13.40
C GLU A 46 -27.21 -6.49 -13.67
N GLU A 47 -27.05 -7.69 -14.22
CA GLU A 47 -28.14 -8.65 -14.48
C GLU A 47 -28.44 -9.50 -13.23
N HIS A 48 -27.42 -9.77 -12.41
CA HIS A 48 -27.49 -10.73 -11.29
C HIS A 48 -26.94 -10.16 -9.99
N PHE A 49 -27.48 -9.02 -9.56
CA PHE A 49 -27.05 -8.31 -8.34
C PHE A 49 -27.02 -9.19 -7.07
N TRP A 50 -27.93 -10.16 -6.96
CA TRP A 50 -28.00 -11.08 -5.83
C TRP A 50 -26.76 -11.98 -5.68
N LEU A 51 -25.97 -12.18 -6.74
CA LEU A 51 -24.73 -12.97 -6.69
C LEU A 51 -23.59 -12.25 -5.99
N VAL A 52 -23.68 -10.94 -5.74
CA VAL A 52 -22.64 -10.19 -5.03
C VAL A 52 -22.39 -10.77 -3.65
N VAL A 53 -23.44 -10.87 -2.86
CA VAL A 53 -23.37 -11.31 -1.45
C VAL A 53 -22.73 -12.69 -1.29
N PRO A 54 -23.16 -13.77 -1.99
CA PRO A 54 -22.51 -15.07 -1.85
C PRO A 54 -21.07 -15.08 -2.36
N VAL A 55 -20.76 -14.35 -3.45
CA VAL A 55 -19.39 -14.31 -3.99
C VAL A 55 -18.45 -13.55 -3.05
N THR A 56 -18.86 -12.42 -2.48
CA THR A 56 -18.04 -11.69 -1.50
C THR A 56 -17.80 -12.51 -0.24
N ILE A 57 -18.80 -13.28 0.23
CA ILE A 57 -18.64 -14.21 1.37
C ILE A 57 -17.60 -15.28 1.03
N ILE A 58 -17.69 -15.92 -0.14
CA ILE A 58 -16.75 -16.97 -0.56
C ILE A 58 -15.33 -16.40 -0.70
N LEU A 59 -15.18 -15.26 -1.37
CA LEU A 59 -13.88 -14.59 -1.53
C LEU A 59 -13.29 -14.17 -0.19
N SER A 60 -14.11 -13.69 0.74
CA SER A 60 -13.68 -13.34 2.10
C SER A 60 -13.19 -14.57 2.86
N LEU A 61 -13.90 -15.70 2.79
CA LEU A 61 -13.46 -16.95 3.43
C LEU A 61 -12.15 -17.46 2.83
N ILE A 62 -12.00 -17.42 1.50
CA ILE A 62 -10.76 -17.77 0.81
C ILE A 62 -9.64 -16.84 1.25
N PHE A 63 -9.90 -15.55 1.37
CA PHE A 63 -8.94 -14.55 1.82
C PHE A 63 -8.49 -14.82 3.26
N PHE A 64 -9.40 -15.04 4.20
CA PHE A 64 -9.06 -15.36 5.59
C PHE A 64 -8.26 -16.65 5.68
N PHE A 65 -8.64 -17.67 4.92
CA PHE A 65 -7.91 -18.94 4.86
C PHE A 65 -6.49 -18.76 4.29
N ALA A 66 -6.37 -18.00 3.19
CA ALA A 66 -5.09 -17.69 2.57
C ALA A 66 -4.20 -16.90 3.53
N ARG A 67 -4.75 -15.87 4.18
CA ARG A 67 -4.05 -15.06 5.19
C ARG A 67 -3.56 -15.93 6.34
N HIS A 68 -4.42 -16.77 6.92
CA HIS A 68 -4.04 -17.64 8.03
C HIS A 68 -2.92 -18.63 7.66
N LYS A 69 -2.87 -19.07 6.39
CA LYS A 69 -1.81 -19.97 5.91
C LYS A 69 -0.51 -19.24 5.56
N LEU A 70 -0.60 -18.05 4.98
CA LEU A 70 0.53 -17.26 4.47
C LEU A 70 1.20 -16.41 5.56
N ASP A 71 0.43 -15.96 6.55
CA ASP A 71 0.88 -14.99 7.54
C ASP A 71 0.51 -15.45 8.96
N LYS A 72 1.25 -16.45 9.44
CA LYS A 72 1.15 -16.94 10.83
C LYS A 72 1.68 -15.93 11.85
N THR A 73 2.37 -14.88 11.41
CA THR A 73 3.09 -13.94 12.27
C THR A 73 2.25 -12.68 12.57
N SER A 74 1.35 -12.27 11.66
CA SER A 74 0.45 -11.12 11.83
C SER A 74 -0.58 -11.24 12.96
N GLU A 75 -0.85 -12.43 13.51
CA GLU A 75 -1.88 -12.61 14.54
C GLU A 75 -1.47 -12.05 15.93
N ASN A 76 -0.19 -11.78 16.16
CA ASN A 76 0.33 -11.35 17.47
C ASN A 76 0.99 -9.96 17.51
N SER A 77 1.07 -9.25 16.39
CA SER A 77 1.63 -7.89 16.36
C SER A 77 0.52 -6.87 16.14
N GLU A 78 0.02 -6.29 17.24
CA GLU A 78 -0.71 -5.02 17.14
C GLU A 78 0.27 -3.97 16.59
N SER A 79 -0.04 -3.40 15.42
CA SER A 79 0.73 -2.28 14.86
C SER A 79 0.49 -1.06 15.77
N HIS A 80 1.42 -0.78 16.67
CA HIS A 80 1.37 0.40 17.52
C HIS A 80 2.04 1.58 16.81
N GLY A 81 1.19 2.52 16.37
CA GLY A 81 1.60 3.87 16.02
C GLY A 81 2.45 4.01 14.74
N PHE A 82 2.32 5.18 14.11
CA PHE A 82 3.24 5.61 13.06
C PHE A 82 4.64 5.86 13.66
N GLY A 83 5.44 4.81 13.84
CA GLY A 83 6.89 4.97 14.00
C GLY A 83 7.64 4.10 14.99
N ASP A 84 6.98 3.31 15.85
CA ASP A 84 7.67 2.63 16.96
C ASP A 84 7.97 1.14 16.74
N ASP A 85 7.24 0.45 15.87
CA ASP A 85 7.55 -0.94 15.60
C ASP A 85 8.65 -1.05 14.53
N GLU A 86 9.64 -1.92 14.80
CA GLU A 86 10.60 -2.42 13.82
C GLU A 86 9.84 -3.20 12.74
N VAL A 87 9.13 -2.49 11.86
CA VAL A 87 8.53 -3.10 10.68
C VAL A 87 9.69 -3.65 9.88
N ASP A 88 9.81 -4.97 9.83
CA ASP A 88 10.83 -5.65 9.05
C ASP A 88 10.78 -5.11 7.62
N ILE A 89 11.84 -4.41 7.22
CA ILE A 89 11.92 -3.69 5.94
C ILE A 89 12.30 -4.71 4.88
N SER A 90 11.35 -5.59 4.57
CA SER A 90 11.47 -6.59 3.54
C SER A 90 10.60 -6.22 2.36
N PHE A 91 11.15 -6.40 1.16
CA PHE A 91 10.36 -6.32 -0.08
C PHE A 91 9.19 -7.32 -0.05
N SER A 92 9.37 -8.45 0.63
CA SER A 92 8.29 -9.42 0.84
C SER A 92 7.13 -8.85 1.64
N ASN A 93 7.39 -7.98 2.63
CA ASN A 93 6.36 -7.37 3.47
C ASN A 93 5.60 -6.30 2.69
N TYR A 94 6.32 -5.47 1.92
CA TYR A 94 5.71 -4.51 1.00
C TYR A 94 4.76 -5.21 0.01
N LEU A 95 5.24 -6.28 -0.63
CA LEU A 95 4.46 -7.02 -1.61
C LEU A 95 3.30 -7.78 -0.94
N GLY A 96 3.51 -8.30 0.26
CA GLY A 96 2.47 -8.91 1.10
C GLY A 96 1.32 -7.94 1.40
N ILE A 97 1.63 -6.72 1.86
CA ILE A 97 0.62 -5.68 2.12
C ILE A 97 -0.19 -5.38 0.86
N LEU A 98 0.47 -5.18 -0.28
CA LEU A 98 -0.21 -4.91 -1.54
C LEU A 98 -1.10 -6.08 -1.97
N VAL A 99 -0.62 -7.31 -1.94
CA VAL A 99 -1.39 -8.48 -2.37
C VAL A 99 -2.58 -8.74 -1.46
N ILE A 100 -2.36 -8.70 -0.14
CA ILE A 100 -3.42 -8.90 0.86
C ILE A 100 -4.47 -7.78 0.72
N GLY A 101 -4.03 -6.53 0.62
CA GLY A 101 -4.92 -5.40 0.42
C GLY A 101 -5.69 -5.48 -0.89
N PHE A 102 -5.04 -5.88 -1.98
CA PHE A 102 -5.67 -6.10 -3.29
C PHE A 102 -6.81 -7.10 -3.19
N PHE A 103 -6.56 -8.30 -2.64
CA PHE A 103 -7.61 -9.33 -2.52
C PHE A 103 -8.73 -8.92 -1.57
N SER A 104 -8.41 -8.18 -0.50
CA SER A 104 -9.41 -7.63 0.42
C SER A 104 -10.35 -6.64 -0.28
N LEU A 105 -9.79 -5.68 -1.02
CA LEU A 105 -10.58 -4.69 -1.78
C LEU A 105 -11.35 -5.35 -2.93
N PHE A 106 -10.70 -6.29 -3.64
CA PHE A 106 -11.32 -7.06 -4.72
C PHE A 106 -12.51 -7.90 -4.24
N ALA A 107 -12.43 -8.44 -3.01
CA ALA A 107 -13.53 -9.16 -2.36
C ALA A 107 -14.66 -8.24 -1.86
N GLY A 108 -14.53 -6.92 -2.02
CA GLY A 108 -15.56 -5.95 -1.64
C GLY A 108 -15.45 -5.43 -0.20
N ALA A 109 -14.26 -5.45 0.41
CA ALA A 109 -14.05 -4.78 1.69
C ALA A 109 -14.40 -3.29 1.56
N SER A 110 -15.17 -2.77 2.52
CA SER A 110 -15.61 -1.35 2.58
C SER A 110 -14.47 -0.43 3.06
N LEU A 111 -13.32 -0.49 2.39
CA LEU A 111 -12.15 0.33 2.66
C LEU A 111 -11.69 0.96 1.34
N GLY A 112 -11.09 2.15 1.41
CA GLY A 112 -10.42 2.73 0.24
C GLY A 112 -9.03 2.12 0.01
N PRO A 113 -8.48 2.21 -1.21
CA PRO A 113 -7.12 1.77 -1.51
C PRO A 113 -6.05 2.45 -0.64
N GLU A 114 -6.34 3.62 -0.07
CA GLU A 114 -5.46 4.34 0.86
C GLU A 114 -5.08 3.49 2.08
N ALA A 115 -6.00 2.69 2.61
CA ALA A 115 -5.75 1.86 3.79
C ALA A 115 -4.62 0.83 3.56
N VAL A 116 -4.45 0.40 2.31
CA VAL A 116 -3.39 -0.53 1.86
C VAL A 116 -2.13 0.24 1.47
N LEU A 117 -2.30 1.36 0.77
CA LEU A 117 -1.19 2.09 0.18
C LEU A 117 -0.41 2.93 1.20
N VAL A 118 -1.04 3.43 2.25
CA VAL A 118 -0.37 4.19 3.33
C VAL A 118 0.78 3.36 3.95
N PRO A 119 0.55 2.15 4.48
CA PRO A 119 1.64 1.34 5.03
C PRO A 119 2.65 0.89 3.97
N ALA A 120 2.21 0.61 2.74
CA ALA A 120 3.12 0.26 1.64
C ALA A 120 4.07 1.42 1.26
N CYS A 121 3.57 2.65 1.20
CA CYS A 121 4.36 3.84 0.86
C CYS A 121 5.30 4.26 1.99
N LEU A 122 4.88 4.07 3.24
CA LEU A 122 5.77 4.20 4.40
C LEU A 122 6.98 3.29 4.25
N LEU A 123 6.77 2.00 3.95
CA LEU A 123 7.83 1.04 3.73
C LEU A 123 8.79 1.45 2.62
N ILE A 124 8.29 2.02 1.51
CA ILE A 124 9.15 2.60 0.45
C ILE A 124 10.04 3.71 1.03
N GLY A 125 9.43 4.65 1.77
CA GLY A 125 10.16 5.75 2.42
C GLY A 125 11.25 5.24 3.38
N VAL A 126 10.95 4.22 4.19
CA VAL A 126 11.93 3.63 5.12
C VAL A 126 13.02 2.85 4.38
N ALA A 127 12.65 2.07 3.36
CA ALA A 127 13.60 1.27 2.58
C ALA A 127 14.62 2.15 1.85
N VAL A 128 14.15 3.25 1.24
CA VAL A 128 15.04 4.21 0.58
C VAL A 128 15.90 4.95 1.60
N ALA A 129 15.34 5.35 2.75
CA ALA A 129 16.08 5.98 3.82
C ALA A 129 17.22 5.08 4.34
N ASN A 130 16.92 3.83 4.67
CA ASN A 130 17.90 2.90 5.24
C ASN A 130 18.98 2.50 4.24
N LYS A 131 18.65 2.39 2.95
CA LYS A 131 19.63 2.04 1.92
C LYS A 131 20.60 3.16 1.59
N VAL A 132 20.17 4.43 1.68
CA VAL A 132 20.94 5.58 1.18
C VAL A 132 21.50 6.48 2.30
N LEU A 133 20.91 6.43 3.49
CA LEU A 133 21.23 7.25 4.65
C LEU A 133 21.22 6.44 5.98
N PRO A 134 22.01 5.36 6.10
CA PRO A 134 21.97 4.46 7.26
C PRO A 134 22.39 5.12 8.59
N GLU A 135 23.20 6.18 8.55
CA GLU A 135 23.76 6.81 9.76
C GLU A 135 22.88 7.91 10.37
N SER A 136 21.74 8.25 9.76
CA SER A 136 20.96 9.43 10.12
C SER A 136 19.48 9.11 10.31
N LYS A 137 19.14 8.60 11.51
CA LYS A 137 17.76 8.27 11.92
C LYS A 137 16.80 9.46 11.74
N ASP A 138 17.22 10.69 12.02
CA ASP A 138 16.42 11.91 11.85
C ASP A 138 15.97 12.16 10.40
N LEU A 139 16.74 11.71 9.41
CA LEU A 139 16.41 11.91 8.00
C LEU A 139 15.41 10.87 7.46
N SER A 140 15.29 9.73 8.14
CA SER A 140 14.31 8.70 7.78
C SER A 140 12.87 9.18 8.00
N GLY A 141 12.62 9.99 9.03
CA GLY A 141 11.32 10.61 9.29
C GLY A 141 10.88 11.56 8.18
N ILE A 142 11.82 12.32 7.61
CA ILE A 142 11.54 13.26 6.49
C ILE A 142 11.12 12.48 5.24
N LEU A 143 11.81 11.38 4.91
CA LEU A 143 11.48 10.56 3.74
C LEU A 143 10.16 9.78 3.92
N ARG A 144 9.87 9.31 5.13
CA ARG A 144 8.55 8.76 5.49
C ARG A 144 7.43 9.78 5.30
N GLY A 145 7.62 11.00 5.82
CA GLY A 145 6.67 12.09 5.65
C GLY A 145 6.47 12.47 4.17
N ALA A 146 7.56 12.55 3.40
CA ALA A 146 7.50 12.80 1.96
C ALA A 146 6.70 11.72 1.22
N ALA A 147 6.85 10.44 1.60
CA ALA A 147 6.08 9.35 1.02
C ALA A 147 4.57 9.49 1.30
N ILE A 148 4.18 9.83 2.53
CA ILE A 148 2.76 10.05 2.89
C ILE A 148 2.18 11.23 2.14
N ILE A 149 2.90 12.36 2.12
CA ILE A 149 2.44 13.58 1.43
C ILE A 149 2.28 13.31 -0.07
N ALA A 150 3.24 12.61 -0.69
CA ALA A 150 3.17 12.23 -2.09
C ALA A 150 2.00 11.27 -2.38
N LEU A 151 1.71 10.33 -1.47
CA LEU A 151 0.57 9.43 -1.60
C LEU A 151 -0.74 10.22 -1.60
N PHE A 152 -0.94 11.12 -0.63
CA PHE A 152 -2.14 11.94 -0.59
C PHE A 152 -2.25 12.87 -1.80
N ALA A 153 -1.14 13.46 -2.25
CA ALA A 153 -1.14 14.29 -3.44
C ALA A 153 -1.54 13.51 -4.70
N ALA A 154 -1.03 12.28 -4.85
CA ALA A 154 -1.42 11.39 -5.95
C ALA A 154 -2.89 10.95 -5.83
N PHE A 155 -3.32 10.60 -4.62
CA PHE A 155 -4.67 10.13 -4.33
C PHE A 155 -5.74 11.17 -4.64
N PHE A 156 -5.59 12.38 -4.08
CA PHE A 156 -6.55 13.46 -4.29
C PHE A 156 -6.47 14.07 -5.69
N HIS A 157 -5.58 13.58 -6.56
CA HIS A 157 -5.23 14.25 -7.81
C HIS A 157 -5.02 15.74 -7.57
N SER A 158 -4.38 16.11 -6.45
CA SER A 158 -4.23 17.49 -5.97
C SER A 158 -3.28 18.34 -6.85
N PHE A 159 -3.07 17.92 -8.10
CA PHE A 159 -2.47 18.65 -9.20
C PHE A 159 -3.51 19.39 -10.06
N ILE A 160 -4.77 19.49 -9.59
CA ILE A 160 -5.86 20.22 -10.24
C ILE A 160 -6.28 21.39 -9.36
#